data_AF-A0A1Q7YCF8-F1
#
_entry.id   AF-A0A1Q7YCF8-F1
#
_cell.length_a   1.000
_cell.length_b   1.000
_cell.length_c   1.000
_cell.angle_alpha   90.00
_cell.angle_beta   90.00
_cell.angle_gamma   90.00
#
_symmetry.space_group_name_H-M   'P 1'
#
loop_
_entity.id
_entity.type
_entity.pdbx_description
1 polymer ?
#
loop_
_entity_poly.entity_id
_entity_poly.type
_entity_poly.pdbx_seq_one_letter_code
_entity_poly.pdbx_strand_id
1 'polypeptide(L)'
;NISEVFSHYFEGNYHPITLIVNSIEYQLFGFKPAGYHAVNLLLHLVNVVLVCHAILLLSGKREVALIAALLFGIHPLHVESVAWVSELKDLLYSAFFLGALICYLRFHDEKKKKFYFFSLTLFLLSLLSKALAVSLPVVLLLTDYFRRRKPSASIWLEKVPFFALSLVFGVVAIFAQHSTPAMRFLDVYPLHQRVVFASYGFLTYLVKMVVPFSLSAVYPYPVPSGAALPAWLYAYPLALTVLVLYSLRFSKEIFFGFAFFLATVFLVLQLLPVGQAIMADRYVYIPSIGIVYLAAEWAWRWYRGGNISRSDHKAAGAISAGALIVLLSATTYARSQVWKDSLTLWNDVISKQENAGVAYQKRGLAWTSRNNLDQAFRDFSKAIELSAVE
;
A
#
# COMPACT_ATOMS: atom_id res chain seq x y z
N ASN A 1 -27.62 -7.58 -8.35
CA ASN A 1 -28.50 -6.84 -7.42
C ASN A 1 -27.71 -5.63 -6.89
N ILE A 2 -27.89 -4.42 -7.45
CA ILE A 2 -27.09 -3.25 -7.05
C ILE A 2 -27.39 -2.83 -5.61
N SER A 3 -28.64 -2.94 -5.18
CA SER A 3 -29.07 -2.62 -3.82
C SER A 3 -28.25 -3.40 -2.78
N GLU A 4 -28.12 -4.71 -3.01
CA GLU A 4 -27.37 -5.61 -2.14
C GLU A 4 -25.89 -5.22 -1.98
N VAL A 5 -25.25 -4.79 -3.07
CA VAL A 5 -23.85 -4.34 -3.06
C VAL A 5 -23.64 -3.12 -2.16
N PHE A 6 -24.61 -2.21 -2.08
CA PHE A 6 -24.50 -1.00 -1.25
C PHE A 6 -25.05 -1.16 0.17
N SER A 7 -25.79 -2.24 0.45
CA SER A 7 -26.45 -2.46 1.75
C SER A 7 -25.79 -3.52 2.63
N HIS A 8 -24.86 -4.31 2.12
CA HIS A 8 -24.22 -5.40 2.88
C HIS A 8 -22.69 -5.28 2.95
N TYR A 9 -22.13 -5.87 4.01
CA TYR A 9 -20.69 -6.14 4.10
C TYR A 9 -20.38 -7.49 3.46
N PHE A 10 -19.23 -7.58 2.79
CA PHE A 10 -18.73 -8.80 2.19
C PHE A 10 -17.35 -9.12 2.75
N GLU A 11 -17.19 -10.30 3.36
CA GLU A 11 -15.91 -10.75 3.96
C GLU A 11 -15.29 -9.68 4.89
N GLY A 12 -16.11 -9.04 5.72
CA GLY A 12 -15.67 -8.01 6.66
C GLY A 12 -15.33 -6.65 6.06
N ASN A 13 -15.70 -6.42 4.80
CA ASN A 13 -15.36 -5.21 4.06
C ASN A 13 -16.59 -4.54 3.43
N TYR A 14 -16.53 -3.22 3.29
CA TYR A 14 -17.51 -2.41 2.54
C TYR A 14 -16.85 -1.77 1.32
N HIS A 15 -16.85 -2.48 0.19
CA HIS A 15 -16.19 -2.07 -1.06
C HIS A 15 -17.14 -2.10 -2.27
N PRO A 16 -18.29 -1.41 -2.23
CA PRO A 16 -19.34 -1.54 -3.26
C PRO A 16 -18.87 -1.28 -4.69
N ILE A 17 -18.00 -0.28 -4.91
CA ILE A 17 -17.50 0.03 -6.25
C ILE A 17 -16.58 -1.09 -6.77
N THR A 18 -15.73 -1.65 -5.91
CA THR A 18 -14.92 -2.82 -6.24
C THR A 18 -15.80 -4.02 -6.59
N LEU A 19 -16.86 -4.29 -5.82
CA LEU A 19 -17.79 -5.39 -6.09
C LEU A 19 -18.53 -5.23 -7.42
N ILE A 20 -18.90 -4.01 -7.79
CA ILE A 20 -19.48 -3.72 -9.11
C ILE A 20 -18.48 -4.03 -10.21
N VAL A 21 -17.23 -3.58 -10.10
CA VAL A 21 -16.20 -3.86 -11.11
C VAL A 21 -15.94 -5.36 -11.22
N ASN A 22 -15.78 -6.08 -10.11
CA ASN A 22 -15.65 -7.54 -10.10
C ASN A 22 -16.84 -8.24 -10.79
N SER A 23 -18.06 -7.73 -10.60
CA SER A 23 -19.27 -8.27 -11.24
C SER A 23 -19.24 -8.06 -12.75
N ILE A 24 -18.78 -6.90 -13.21
CA ILE A 24 -18.60 -6.59 -14.63
C ILE A 24 -17.50 -7.48 -15.23
N GLU A 25 -16.36 -7.64 -14.55
CA GLU A 25 -15.30 -8.54 -14.99
C GLU A 25 -15.79 -9.98 -15.14
N TYR A 26 -16.58 -10.47 -14.18
CA TYR A 26 -17.16 -11.80 -14.26
C TYR A 26 -18.13 -11.96 -15.44
N GLN A 27 -18.95 -10.94 -15.73
CA GLN A 27 -19.84 -10.97 -16.89
C GLN A 27 -19.07 -11.01 -18.22
N LEU A 28 -17.92 -10.32 -18.30
CA LEU A 28 -17.12 -10.24 -19.52
C LEU A 28 -16.19 -11.45 -19.71
N PHE A 29 -15.62 -11.97 -18.63
CA PHE A 29 -14.50 -12.93 -18.70
C PHE A 29 -14.82 -14.30 -18.09
N GLY A 30 -15.88 -14.43 -17.29
CA GLY A 30 -16.17 -15.65 -16.54
C GLY A 30 -14.99 -16.07 -15.67
N PHE A 31 -14.62 -17.35 -15.65
CA PHE A 31 -13.47 -17.84 -14.90
C PHE A 31 -12.12 -17.73 -15.63
N LYS A 32 -12.02 -16.96 -16.72
CA LYS A 32 -10.77 -16.82 -17.49
C LYS A 32 -9.87 -15.75 -16.84
N PRO A 33 -8.74 -16.11 -16.19
CA PRO A 33 -7.95 -15.16 -15.40
C PRO A 33 -7.27 -14.06 -16.24
N ALA A 34 -7.04 -14.30 -17.53
CA ALA A 34 -6.37 -13.34 -18.41
C ALA A 34 -7.07 -11.97 -18.47
N GLY A 35 -8.42 -11.94 -18.44
CA GLY A 35 -9.19 -10.70 -18.44
C GLY A 35 -8.95 -9.87 -17.18
N TYR A 36 -9.01 -10.51 -16.02
CA TYR A 36 -8.76 -9.88 -14.72
C TYR A 36 -7.33 -9.33 -14.61
N HIS A 37 -6.32 -10.10 -15.04
CA HIS A 37 -4.94 -9.61 -15.06
C HIS A 37 -4.76 -8.41 -16.00
N ALA A 38 -5.45 -8.39 -17.14
CA ALA A 38 -5.40 -7.26 -18.07
C ALA A 38 -6.01 -5.99 -17.46
N VAL A 39 -7.14 -6.11 -16.75
CA VAL A 39 -7.78 -4.98 -16.04
C VAL A 39 -6.88 -4.47 -14.92
N ASN A 40 -6.32 -5.36 -14.09
CA ASN A 40 -5.36 -4.98 -13.04
C ASN A 40 -4.13 -4.27 -13.63
N LEU A 41 -3.54 -4.83 -14.69
CA LEU A 41 -2.38 -4.21 -15.34
C LEU A 41 -2.72 -2.83 -15.91
N LEU A 42 -3.88 -2.69 -16.57
CA LEU A 42 -4.34 -1.40 -17.09
C LEU A 42 -4.53 -0.37 -15.97
N LEU A 43 -5.17 -0.75 -14.86
CA LEU A 43 -5.33 0.13 -13.71
C LEU A 43 -3.99 0.50 -13.07
N HIS A 44 -3.03 -0.41 -13.03
CA HIS A 44 -1.67 -0.11 -12.58
C HIS A 44 -1.00 0.94 -13.48
N LEU A 45 -1.08 0.80 -14.80
CA LEU A 45 -0.54 1.77 -15.74
C LEU A 45 -1.24 3.14 -15.64
N VAL A 46 -2.56 3.16 -15.44
CA VAL A 46 -3.31 4.39 -15.14
C VAL A 46 -2.77 5.04 -13.87
N ASN A 47 -2.56 4.27 -12.81
CA ASN A 47 -1.97 4.79 -11.56
C ASN A 47 -0.56 5.34 -11.76
N VAL A 48 0.30 4.69 -12.56
CA VAL A 48 1.64 5.20 -12.91
C VAL A 48 1.55 6.59 -13.55
N VAL A 49 0.62 6.77 -14.51
CA VAL A 49 0.37 8.06 -15.16
C VAL A 49 -0.15 9.09 -14.16
N LEU A 50 -1.08 8.71 -13.29
CA LEU A 50 -1.63 9.59 -12.25
C LEU A 50 -0.55 9.99 -11.22
N VAL A 51 0.35 9.09 -10.83
CA VAL A 51 1.51 9.41 -9.97
C VAL A 51 2.41 10.44 -10.66
N CYS A 52 2.74 10.22 -11.94
CA CYS A 52 3.50 11.18 -12.73
C CYS A 52 2.82 12.56 -12.73
N HIS A 53 1.51 12.61 -13.00
CA HIS A 53 0.78 13.87 -13.08
C HIS A 53 0.65 14.57 -11.71
N ALA A 54 0.35 13.82 -10.65
CA ALA A 54 0.25 14.35 -9.29
C ALA A 54 1.59 14.95 -8.83
N ILE A 55 2.70 14.25 -9.05
CA ILE A 55 4.05 14.73 -8.69
C ILE A 55 4.47 15.92 -9.57
N LEU A 56 4.12 15.91 -10.86
CA LEU A 56 4.38 17.04 -11.76
C LEU A 56 3.67 18.30 -11.27
N LEU A 57 2.37 18.19 -10.97
CA LEU A 57 1.62 19.30 -10.41
C LEU A 57 2.26 19.74 -9.10
N LEU A 58 2.42 18.84 -8.13
CA LEU A 58 2.95 19.11 -6.79
C LEU A 58 4.32 19.81 -6.80
N SER A 59 5.30 19.25 -7.51
CA SER A 59 6.69 19.68 -7.47
C SER A 59 7.04 20.72 -8.53
N GLY A 60 6.30 20.78 -9.64
CA GLY A 60 6.63 21.57 -10.82
C GLY A 60 7.81 21.03 -11.64
N LYS A 61 8.34 19.84 -11.31
CA LYS A 61 9.56 19.28 -11.92
C LYS A 61 9.24 18.04 -12.75
N ARG A 62 9.38 18.16 -14.07
CA ARG A 62 9.08 17.07 -15.01
C ARG A 62 9.94 15.84 -14.79
N GLU A 63 11.23 16.02 -14.53
CA GLU A 63 12.16 14.91 -14.34
C GLU A 63 11.85 14.14 -13.04
N VAL A 64 11.54 14.85 -11.95
CA VAL A 64 11.15 14.21 -10.67
C VAL A 64 9.87 13.39 -10.87
N ALA A 65 8.89 13.93 -11.58
CA ALA A 65 7.65 13.22 -11.90
C ALA A 65 7.89 11.94 -12.72
N LEU A 66 8.71 12.01 -13.77
CA LEU A 66 9.02 10.86 -14.62
C LEU A 66 9.80 9.78 -13.87
N ILE A 67 10.82 10.17 -13.10
CA ILE A 67 11.62 9.23 -12.31
C ILE A 67 10.74 8.54 -11.25
N ALA A 68 9.94 9.31 -10.51
CA ALA A 68 9.07 8.76 -9.47
C ALA A 68 8.02 7.80 -10.06
N ALA A 69 7.42 8.14 -11.21
CA ALA A 69 6.46 7.28 -11.89
C ALA A 69 7.11 6.00 -12.42
N LEU A 70 8.32 6.08 -12.98
CA LEU A 70 9.07 4.91 -13.41
C LEU A 70 9.38 3.98 -12.23
N LEU A 71 9.96 4.53 -11.16
CA LEU A 71 10.28 3.76 -9.94
C LEU A 71 9.04 3.13 -9.33
N PHE A 72 7.91 3.85 -9.29
CA PHE A 72 6.62 3.32 -8.87
C PHE A 72 6.19 2.16 -9.78
N GLY A 73 6.14 2.35 -11.09
CA GLY A 73 5.61 1.35 -12.02
C GLY A 73 6.40 0.05 -12.12
N ILE A 74 7.68 0.05 -11.76
CA ILE A 74 8.53 -1.15 -11.81
C ILE A 74 8.86 -1.71 -10.43
N HIS A 75 8.27 -1.21 -9.34
CA HIS A 75 8.64 -1.62 -8.00
C HIS A 75 8.09 -3.02 -7.65
N PRO A 76 8.91 -3.98 -7.17
CA PRO A 76 8.48 -5.35 -6.92
C PRO A 76 7.45 -5.50 -5.79
N LEU A 77 7.38 -4.54 -4.86
CA LEU A 77 6.33 -4.50 -3.83
C LEU A 77 4.91 -4.35 -4.42
N HIS A 78 4.77 -3.83 -5.64
CA HIS A 78 3.46 -3.65 -6.26
C HIS A 78 2.96 -4.91 -6.97
N VAL A 79 3.81 -5.93 -7.12
CA VAL A 79 3.45 -7.16 -7.83
C VAL A 79 2.24 -7.83 -7.20
N GLU A 80 2.13 -7.86 -5.87
CA GLU A 80 0.96 -8.42 -5.21
C GLU A 80 -0.34 -7.70 -5.62
N SER A 81 -0.33 -6.36 -5.64
CA SER A 81 -1.49 -5.55 -6.03
C SER A 81 -1.91 -5.76 -7.48
N VAL A 82 -0.97 -6.11 -8.37
CA VAL A 82 -1.23 -6.26 -9.82
C VAL A 82 -1.52 -7.71 -10.19
N ALA A 83 -0.70 -8.64 -9.72
CA ALA A 83 -0.77 -10.05 -10.09
C ALA A 83 -1.88 -10.80 -9.36
N TRP A 84 -2.24 -10.42 -8.13
CA TRP A 84 -3.34 -11.07 -7.44
C TRP A 84 -4.68 -10.54 -7.94
N VAL A 85 -5.45 -11.39 -8.64
CA VAL A 85 -6.74 -11.03 -9.24
C VAL A 85 -7.69 -10.35 -8.24
N SER A 86 -7.77 -10.85 -7.00
CA SER A 86 -8.66 -10.29 -5.97
C SER A 86 -8.18 -8.95 -5.37
N GLU A 87 -7.00 -8.45 -5.75
CA GLU A 87 -6.43 -7.20 -5.23
C GLU A 87 -6.78 -5.96 -6.07
N LEU A 88 -7.70 -6.10 -7.04
CA LEU A 88 -8.27 -5.01 -7.84
C LEU A 88 -8.60 -3.75 -7.00
N LYS A 89 -9.17 -3.96 -5.79
CA LYS A 89 -9.54 -2.88 -4.87
C LYS A 89 -8.42 -1.86 -4.66
N ASP A 90 -7.16 -2.30 -4.59
CA ASP A 90 -6.02 -1.44 -4.31
C ASP A 90 -5.68 -0.55 -5.49
N LEU A 91 -5.73 -1.11 -6.69
CA LEU A 91 -5.50 -0.37 -7.92
C LEU A 91 -6.64 0.63 -8.17
N LEU A 92 -7.88 0.22 -7.91
CA LEU A 92 -9.07 1.03 -8.16
C LEU A 92 -9.20 2.20 -7.19
N TYR A 93 -9.07 1.97 -5.87
CA TYR A 93 -9.11 3.08 -4.91
C TYR A 93 -7.94 4.03 -5.17
N SER A 94 -6.76 3.52 -5.52
CA SER A 94 -5.59 4.36 -5.83
C SER A 94 -5.85 5.32 -7.00
N ALA A 95 -6.52 4.85 -8.05
CA ALA A 95 -6.81 5.68 -9.22
C ALA A 95 -7.74 6.85 -8.84
N PHE A 96 -8.78 6.55 -8.05
CA PHE A 96 -9.69 7.57 -7.55
C PHE A 96 -9.02 8.50 -6.52
N PHE A 97 -8.19 7.98 -5.63
CA PHE A 97 -7.42 8.73 -4.65
C PHE A 97 -6.49 9.75 -5.34
N LEU A 98 -5.71 9.30 -6.33
CA LEU A 98 -4.79 10.15 -7.07
C LEU A 98 -5.54 11.14 -7.96
N GLY A 99 -6.62 10.72 -8.61
CA GLY A 99 -7.50 11.62 -9.34
C GLY A 99 -8.08 12.73 -8.44
N ALA A 100 -8.49 12.39 -7.22
CA ALA A 100 -8.97 13.36 -6.24
C ALA A 100 -7.87 14.34 -5.82
N LEU A 101 -6.65 13.86 -5.59
CA LEU A 101 -5.47 14.70 -5.29
C LEU A 101 -5.11 15.64 -6.45
N ILE A 102 -5.13 15.14 -7.69
CA ILE A 102 -4.88 15.93 -8.90
C ILE A 102 -5.93 17.05 -9.04
N CYS A 103 -7.21 16.70 -8.91
CA CYS A 103 -8.30 17.67 -8.96
C CYS A 103 -8.14 18.72 -7.83
N TYR A 104 -7.75 18.31 -6.63
CA TYR A 104 -7.48 19.23 -5.53
C TYR A 104 -6.31 20.19 -5.86
N LEU A 105 -5.20 19.69 -6.41
CA LEU A 105 -4.08 20.50 -6.86
C LEU A 105 -4.49 21.51 -7.95
N ARG A 106 -5.31 21.09 -8.93
CA ARG A 106 -5.84 21.98 -9.97
C ARG A 106 -6.84 22.99 -9.43
N PHE A 107 -7.66 22.62 -8.44
CA PHE A 107 -8.50 23.58 -7.74
C PHE A 107 -7.64 24.65 -7.06
N HIS A 108 -6.52 24.25 -6.45
CA HIS A 108 -5.60 25.17 -5.82
C HIS A 108 -4.95 26.13 -6.84
N ASP A 109 -4.52 25.62 -7.99
CA ASP A 109 -3.82 26.41 -9.01
C ASP A 109 -4.78 27.30 -9.83
N GLU A 110 -5.95 26.76 -10.23
CA GLU A 110 -6.89 27.45 -11.12
C GLU A 110 -8.04 28.18 -10.40
N LYS A 111 -8.24 27.92 -9.09
CA LYS A 111 -9.36 28.45 -8.26
C LYS A 111 -10.78 28.14 -8.80
N LYS A 112 -10.92 27.20 -9.73
CA LYS A 112 -12.21 26.80 -10.31
C LYS A 112 -12.91 25.76 -9.44
N LYS A 113 -14.08 26.11 -8.88
CA LYS A 113 -14.88 25.24 -7.99
C LYS A 113 -15.19 23.85 -8.57
N LYS A 114 -15.27 23.70 -9.90
CA LYS A 114 -15.49 22.38 -10.54
C LYS A 114 -14.45 21.33 -10.11
N PHE A 115 -13.19 21.72 -9.93
CA PHE A 115 -12.13 20.79 -9.54
C PHE A 115 -12.24 20.39 -8.08
N TYR A 116 -12.75 21.26 -7.22
CA TYR A 116 -13.07 20.90 -5.84
C TYR A 116 -14.17 19.83 -5.79
N PHE A 117 -15.27 20.03 -6.54
CA PHE A 117 -16.35 19.04 -6.60
C PHE A 117 -15.91 17.72 -7.21
N PHE A 118 -15.12 17.75 -8.30
CA PHE A 118 -14.54 16.54 -8.86
C PHE A 118 -13.59 15.84 -7.88
N SER A 119 -12.79 16.58 -7.11
CA SER A 119 -11.96 16.00 -6.06
C SER A 119 -12.81 15.28 -5.00
N LEU A 120 -13.89 15.91 -4.54
CA LEU A 120 -14.80 15.31 -3.55
C LEU A 120 -15.53 14.07 -4.10
N THR A 121 -16.00 14.10 -5.35
CA THR A 121 -16.64 12.95 -6.01
C THR A 121 -15.66 11.78 -6.17
N LEU A 122 -14.46 12.05 -6.69
CA LEU A 122 -13.43 11.01 -6.83
C LEU A 122 -13.00 10.47 -5.46
N PHE A 123 -12.93 11.31 -4.44
CA PHE A 123 -12.64 10.87 -3.09
C PHE A 123 -13.73 9.92 -2.54
N LEU A 124 -15.01 10.24 -2.75
CA LEU A 124 -16.11 9.35 -2.38
C LEU A 124 -16.02 8.00 -3.11
N LEU A 125 -15.72 7.99 -4.41
CA LEU A 125 -15.52 6.75 -5.17
C LEU A 125 -14.31 5.96 -4.66
N SER A 126 -13.26 6.64 -4.21
CA SER A 126 -12.10 6.02 -3.57
C SER A 126 -12.50 5.33 -2.27
N LEU A 127 -13.27 5.99 -1.40
CA LEU A 127 -13.77 5.43 -0.14
C LEU A 127 -14.69 4.21 -0.37
N LEU A 128 -15.56 4.30 -1.38
CA LEU A 128 -16.44 3.20 -1.79
C LEU A 128 -15.68 2.04 -2.47
N SER A 129 -14.43 2.24 -2.87
CA SER A 129 -13.56 1.19 -3.43
C SER A 129 -12.73 0.51 -2.33
N LYS A 130 -12.16 1.29 -1.40
CA LYS A 130 -11.44 0.81 -0.22
C LYS A 130 -11.41 1.86 0.89
N ALA A 131 -11.68 1.42 2.13
CA ALA A 131 -11.67 2.29 3.30
C ALA A 131 -10.30 2.97 3.59
N LEU A 132 -9.17 2.44 3.08
CA LEU A 132 -7.86 3.07 3.26
C LEU A 132 -7.76 4.47 2.65
N ALA A 133 -8.68 4.84 1.77
CA ALA A 133 -8.77 6.18 1.21
C ALA A 133 -9.01 7.27 2.28
N VAL A 134 -9.50 6.94 3.49
CA VAL A 134 -9.70 7.91 4.59
C VAL A 134 -8.44 8.68 5.00
N SER A 135 -7.26 8.28 4.50
CA SER A 135 -5.99 9.01 4.64
C SER A 135 -5.88 10.26 3.74
N LEU A 136 -6.72 10.40 2.70
CA LEU A 136 -6.61 11.51 1.73
C LEU A 136 -6.67 12.91 2.35
N PRO A 137 -7.59 13.25 3.29
CA PRO A 137 -7.65 14.60 3.84
C PRO A 137 -6.34 15.02 4.53
N VAL A 138 -5.63 14.06 5.16
CA VAL A 138 -4.31 14.31 5.74
C VAL A 138 -3.31 14.61 4.62
N VAL A 139 -3.33 13.86 3.53
CA VAL A 139 -2.51 14.14 2.33
C VAL A 139 -2.82 15.50 1.72
N LEU A 140 -4.07 15.98 1.74
CA LEU A 140 -4.42 17.33 1.27
C LEU A 140 -3.78 18.41 2.17
N LEU A 141 -3.78 18.22 3.49
CA LEU A 141 -3.09 19.12 4.42
C LEU A 141 -1.57 19.12 4.20
N LEU A 142 -0.97 17.94 3.99
CA LEU A 142 0.46 17.83 3.65
C LEU A 142 0.80 18.54 2.33
N THR A 143 -0.11 18.47 1.36
CA THR A 143 0.01 19.16 0.08
C THR A 143 -0.04 20.68 0.24
N ASP A 144 -0.97 21.19 1.06
CA ASP A 144 -1.06 22.62 1.41
C ASP A 144 0.23 23.10 2.11
N TYR A 145 0.76 22.31 3.05
CA TYR A 145 2.04 22.58 3.72
C TYR A 145 3.20 22.64 2.72
N PHE A 146 3.33 21.64 1.83
CA PHE A 146 4.39 21.58 0.82
C PHE A 146 4.40 22.80 -0.10
N ARG A 147 3.19 23.27 -0.47
CA ARG A 147 2.95 24.48 -1.29
C ARG A 147 3.02 25.78 -0.50
N ARG A 148 3.31 25.73 0.80
CA ARG A 148 3.40 26.90 1.70
C ARG A 148 2.11 27.73 1.74
N ARG A 149 0.95 27.07 1.66
CA ARG A 149 -0.36 27.72 1.81
C ARG A 149 -0.51 28.18 3.27
N LYS A 150 -0.72 29.47 3.52
CA LYS A 150 -0.88 30.01 4.87
C LYS A 150 -2.18 29.50 5.50
N PRO A 151 -2.18 28.93 6.73
CA PRO A 151 -3.39 28.43 7.35
C PRO A 151 -4.42 29.55 7.57
N SER A 152 -5.69 29.27 7.26
CA SER A 152 -6.81 30.19 7.46
C SER A 152 -8.12 29.42 7.68
N ALA A 153 -9.13 30.04 8.28
CA ALA A 153 -10.42 29.38 8.52
C ALA A 153 -11.05 28.83 7.23
N SER A 154 -10.94 29.55 6.12
CA SER A 154 -11.43 29.10 4.81
C SER A 154 -10.75 27.81 4.34
N ILE A 155 -9.45 27.65 4.60
CA ILE A 155 -8.71 26.44 4.24
C ILE A 155 -9.20 25.25 5.06
N TRP A 156 -9.46 25.43 6.36
CA TRP A 156 -9.98 24.36 7.20
C TRP A 156 -11.41 23.96 6.80
N LEU A 157 -12.28 24.94 6.55
CA LEU A 157 -13.66 24.70 6.09
C LEU A 157 -13.71 23.93 4.77
N GLU A 158 -12.76 24.19 3.86
CA GLU A 158 -12.59 23.45 2.60
C GLU A 158 -12.32 21.95 2.83
N LYS A 159 -11.73 21.55 3.97
CA LYS A 159 -11.41 20.14 4.27
C LYS A 159 -12.47 19.44 5.10
N VAL A 160 -13.41 20.18 5.68
CA VAL A 160 -14.48 19.60 6.51
C VAL A 160 -15.23 18.49 5.78
N PRO A 161 -15.65 18.63 4.50
CA PRO A 161 -16.33 17.54 3.81
C PRO A 161 -15.46 16.29 3.63
N PHE A 162 -14.16 16.46 3.39
CA PHE A 162 -13.21 15.34 3.26
C PHE A 162 -13.03 14.60 4.59
N PHE A 163 -12.87 15.33 5.70
CA PHE A 163 -12.77 14.73 7.03
C PHE A 163 -14.09 14.08 7.47
N ALA A 164 -15.24 14.69 7.18
CA ALA A 164 -16.54 14.13 7.49
C ALA A 164 -16.77 12.80 6.77
N LEU A 165 -16.50 12.74 5.45
CA LEU A 165 -16.56 11.49 4.69
C LEU A 165 -15.57 10.45 5.23
N SER A 166 -14.35 10.87 5.61
CA SER A 166 -13.35 9.98 6.18
C SER A 166 -13.80 9.36 7.51
N LEU A 167 -14.43 10.17 8.37
CA LEU A 167 -14.97 9.71 9.64
C LEU A 167 -16.11 8.70 9.42
N VAL A 168 -17.06 9.02 8.53
CA VAL A 168 -18.18 8.14 8.20
C VAL A 168 -17.67 6.79 7.69
N PHE A 169 -16.78 6.79 6.69
CA PHE A 169 -16.27 5.55 6.12
C PHE A 169 -15.28 4.81 7.03
N GLY A 170 -14.57 5.52 7.91
CA GLY A 170 -13.75 4.90 8.97
C GLY A 170 -14.63 4.14 9.96
N VAL A 171 -15.76 4.72 10.39
CA VAL A 171 -16.75 4.05 11.25
C VAL A 171 -17.38 2.85 10.54
N VAL A 172 -17.78 3.00 9.27
CA VAL A 172 -18.30 1.89 8.46
C VAL A 172 -17.27 0.77 8.35
N ALA A 173 -15.99 1.07 8.16
CA ALA A 173 -14.94 0.06 8.10
C ALA A 173 -14.76 -0.70 9.42
N ILE A 174 -14.85 -0.01 10.56
CA ILE A 174 -14.82 -0.66 11.88
C ILE A 174 -16.01 -1.63 12.02
N PHE A 175 -17.23 -1.19 11.69
CA PHE A 175 -18.40 -2.06 11.76
C PHE A 175 -18.35 -3.23 10.77
N ALA A 176 -17.85 -2.99 9.55
CA ALA A 176 -17.66 -4.04 8.56
C ALA A 176 -16.70 -5.11 9.10
N GLN A 177 -15.58 -4.71 9.69
CA GLN A 177 -14.63 -5.66 10.25
C GLN A 177 -15.20 -6.45 11.44
N HIS A 178 -15.99 -5.81 12.31
CA HIS A 178 -16.67 -6.49 13.42
C HIS A 178 -17.72 -7.51 12.97
N SER A 179 -18.24 -7.42 11.74
CA SER A 179 -19.19 -8.39 11.20
C SER A 179 -18.58 -9.77 10.95
N THR A 180 -17.25 -9.89 10.99
CA THR A 180 -16.54 -11.14 10.71
C THR A 180 -15.68 -11.53 11.93
N PRO A 181 -15.50 -12.83 12.22
CA PRO A 181 -14.67 -13.28 13.35
C PRO A 181 -13.20 -12.81 13.28
N ALA A 182 -12.76 -12.26 12.15
CA ALA A 182 -11.43 -11.72 11.90
C ALA A 182 -11.04 -10.55 12.83
N MET A 183 -11.97 -9.89 13.54
CA MET A 183 -11.65 -8.83 14.52
C MET A 183 -11.29 -9.34 15.92
N ARG A 184 -11.32 -10.66 16.18
CA ARG A 184 -10.94 -11.22 17.49
C ARG A 184 -9.49 -10.89 17.90
N PHE A 185 -8.64 -10.38 17.00
CA PHE A 185 -7.25 -9.97 17.28
C PHE A 185 -7.10 -8.69 18.11
N LEU A 186 -8.14 -7.86 18.22
CA LEU A 186 -8.10 -6.69 19.12
C LEU A 186 -8.02 -7.09 20.60
N ASP A 187 -8.35 -8.33 20.96
CA ASP A 187 -8.22 -8.81 22.35
C ASP A 187 -6.96 -9.66 22.57
N VAL A 188 -6.21 -9.95 21.49
CA VAL A 188 -5.05 -10.86 21.48
C VAL A 188 -3.77 -10.16 21.94
N TYR A 189 -3.54 -8.92 21.50
CA TYR A 189 -2.30 -8.20 21.79
C TYR A 189 -2.54 -6.92 22.58
N PRO A 190 -1.86 -6.67 23.71
CA PRO A 190 -1.99 -5.41 24.45
C PRO A 190 -1.35 -4.23 23.72
N LEU A 191 -1.76 -3.00 24.06
CA LEU A 191 -1.37 -1.76 23.36
C LEU A 191 0.16 -1.62 23.17
N HIS A 192 0.96 -1.95 24.18
CA HIS A 192 2.42 -1.85 24.09
C HIS A 192 3.01 -2.76 22.99
N GLN A 193 2.45 -3.94 22.77
CA GLN A 193 2.88 -4.83 21.69
C GLN A 193 2.45 -4.30 20.33
N ARG A 194 1.24 -3.73 20.23
CA ARG A 194 0.76 -3.09 18.99
C ARG A 194 1.64 -1.92 18.57
N VAL A 195 2.11 -1.10 19.52
CA VAL A 195 3.06 -0.01 19.22
C VAL A 195 4.39 -0.55 18.68
N VAL A 196 4.87 -1.66 19.25
CA VAL A 196 6.08 -2.36 18.76
C VAL A 196 5.85 -2.91 17.34
N PHE A 197 4.74 -3.60 17.10
CA PHE A 197 4.39 -4.13 15.77
C PHE A 197 4.19 -3.03 14.72
N ALA A 198 3.58 -1.91 15.10
CA ALA A 198 3.45 -0.76 14.21
C ALA A 198 4.79 -0.15 13.83
N SER A 199 5.70 -0.02 14.81
CA SER A 199 7.05 0.49 14.58
C SER A 199 7.88 -0.48 13.73
N TYR A 200 7.77 -1.78 14.02
CA TYR A 200 8.37 -2.86 13.23
C TYR A 200 7.87 -2.83 11.78
N GLY A 201 6.55 -2.75 11.60
CA GLY A 201 5.90 -2.68 10.31
C GLY A 201 6.39 -1.49 9.49
N PHE A 202 6.34 -0.30 10.08
CA PHE A 202 6.75 0.95 9.44
C PHE A 202 8.21 0.91 8.95
N LEU A 203 9.14 0.54 9.84
CA LEU A 203 10.56 0.49 9.50
C LEU A 203 10.86 -0.62 8.47
N THR A 204 10.20 -1.78 8.59
CA THR A 204 10.36 -2.87 7.62
C THR A 204 9.86 -2.49 6.24
N TYR A 205 8.74 -1.74 6.14
CA TYR A 205 8.29 -1.23 4.85
C TYR A 205 9.27 -0.23 4.25
N LEU A 206 9.86 0.68 5.05
CA LEU A 206 10.90 1.58 4.57
C LEU A 206 12.12 0.83 4.04
N VAL A 207 12.56 -0.21 4.75
CA VAL A 207 13.65 -1.09 4.30
C VAL A 207 13.29 -1.78 2.99
N LYS A 208 12.09 -2.38 2.89
CA LYS A 208 11.63 -3.09 1.69
C LYS A 208 11.43 -2.18 0.48
N MET A 209 11.14 -0.88 0.68
CA MET A 209 11.09 0.12 -0.38
C MET A 209 12.47 0.44 -0.98
N VAL A 210 13.55 0.25 -0.21
CA VAL A 210 14.92 0.49 -0.68
C VAL A 210 15.57 -0.81 -1.18
N VAL A 211 15.35 -1.90 -0.43
CA VAL A 211 15.89 -3.22 -0.72
C VAL A 211 14.73 -4.23 -0.70
N PRO A 212 14.11 -4.53 -1.86
CA PRO A 212 12.94 -5.40 -1.92
C PRO A 212 13.33 -6.89 -1.87
N PHE A 213 13.93 -7.32 -0.75
CA PHE A 213 14.32 -8.70 -0.52
C PHE A 213 13.28 -9.46 0.29
N SER A 214 13.27 -10.80 0.12
CA SER A 214 12.41 -11.73 0.86
C SER A 214 10.95 -11.27 0.96
N LEU A 215 10.39 -10.83 -0.18
CA LEU A 215 8.98 -10.47 -0.31
C LEU A 215 8.11 -11.71 -0.10
N SER A 216 7.03 -11.59 0.65
CA SER A 216 6.13 -12.69 1.03
C SER A 216 4.68 -12.26 0.94
N ALA A 217 3.77 -13.16 0.55
CA ALA A 217 2.34 -12.85 0.54
C ALA A 217 1.74 -12.79 1.96
N VAL A 218 2.41 -13.43 2.93
CA VAL A 218 2.02 -13.45 4.33
C VAL A 218 3.25 -13.20 5.19
N TYR A 219 3.11 -12.31 6.16
CA TYR A 219 4.11 -12.04 7.19
C TYR A 219 3.47 -12.33 8.55
N PRO A 220 3.81 -13.46 9.20
CA PRO A 220 3.23 -13.81 10.49
C PRO A 220 3.66 -12.84 11.59
N TYR A 221 2.92 -12.83 12.69
CA TYR A 221 3.36 -12.10 13.89
C TYR A 221 4.66 -12.72 14.42
N PRO A 222 5.61 -11.91 14.90
CA PRO A 222 6.92 -12.40 15.36
C PRO A 222 6.84 -13.19 16.66
N VAL A 223 5.72 -13.07 17.38
CA VAL A 223 5.42 -13.80 18.61
C VAL A 223 3.97 -14.26 18.59
N PRO A 224 3.65 -15.41 19.22
CA PRO A 224 2.27 -15.80 19.45
C PRO A 224 1.50 -14.89 20.40
N SER A 225 0.18 -15.06 20.43
CA SER A 225 -0.69 -14.42 21.40
C SER A 225 -0.27 -14.74 22.84
N GLY A 226 -0.26 -13.73 23.71
CA GLY A 226 0.08 -13.90 25.14
C GLY A 226 1.56 -14.16 25.45
N ALA A 227 2.42 -14.34 24.44
CA ALA A 227 3.85 -14.46 24.64
C ALA A 227 4.50 -13.09 24.95
N ALA A 228 5.59 -13.11 25.72
CA ALA A 228 6.40 -11.92 25.96
C ALA A 228 7.17 -11.55 24.69
N LEU A 229 7.29 -10.25 24.41
CA LEU A 229 8.08 -9.77 23.28
C LEU A 229 9.59 -9.95 23.55
N PRO A 230 10.35 -10.50 22.60
CA PRO A 230 11.80 -10.43 22.62
C PRO A 230 12.31 -8.99 22.78
N ALA A 231 13.34 -8.80 23.61
CA ALA A 231 13.87 -7.47 23.93
C ALA A 231 14.32 -6.67 22.69
N TRP A 232 14.83 -7.35 21.66
CA TRP A 232 15.28 -6.71 20.42
C TRP A 232 14.15 -6.01 19.63
N LEU A 233 12.89 -6.43 19.79
CA LEU A 233 11.75 -5.78 19.12
C LEU A 233 11.48 -4.37 19.67
N TYR A 234 11.88 -4.08 20.91
CA TYR A 234 11.74 -2.74 21.49
C TYR A 234 12.73 -1.72 20.89
N ALA A 235 13.72 -2.17 20.11
CA ALA A 235 14.58 -1.27 19.33
C ALA A 235 13.81 -0.53 18.22
N TYR A 236 12.71 -1.09 17.70
CA TYR A 236 11.95 -0.50 16.60
C TYR A 236 11.23 0.81 17.00
N PRO A 237 10.46 0.86 18.11
CA PRO A 237 9.92 2.13 18.60
C PRO A 237 11.00 3.19 18.84
N LEU A 238 12.13 2.82 19.45
CA LEU A 238 13.24 3.74 19.69
C LEU A 238 13.81 4.29 18.38
N ALA A 239 14.09 3.42 17.41
CA ALA A 239 14.58 3.81 16.09
C ALA A 239 13.58 4.72 15.36
N LEU A 240 12.28 4.44 15.46
CA LEU A 240 11.23 5.28 14.90
C LEU A 240 11.18 6.65 15.59
N THR A 241 11.28 6.70 16.93
CA THR A 241 11.34 7.97 17.67
C THR A 241 12.55 8.80 17.25
N VAL A 242 13.74 8.18 17.14
CA VAL A 242 14.95 8.86 16.66
C VAL A 242 14.76 9.38 15.24
N LEU A 243 14.19 8.58 14.33
CA LEU A 243 13.87 8.99 12.97
C LEU A 243 12.94 10.20 12.93
N VAL A 244 11.87 10.18 13.73
CA VAL A 244 10.89 11.27 13.84
C VAL A 244 11.55 12.55 14.40
N LEU A 245 12.34 12.46 15.48
CA LEU A 245 13.03 13.61 16.06
C LEU A 245 14.06 14.20 15.10
N TYR A 246 14.83 13.35 14.42
CA TYR A 246 15.78 13.77 13.41
C TYR A 246 15.07 14.42 12.20
N SER A 247 13.87 13.94 11.87
CA SER A 247 13.08 14.48 10.76
C SER A 247 12.64 15.93 10.92
N LEU A 248 12.67 16.47 12.14
CA LEU A 248 12.39 17.89 12.38
C LEU A 248 13.42 18.83 11.73
N ARG A 249 14.58 18.30 11.33
CA ARG A 249 15.64 19.05 10.62
C ARG A 249 15.54 18.95 9.10
N PHE A 250 14.57 18.20 8.60
CA PHE A 250 14.47 17.89 7.18
C PHE A 250 13.91 19.06 6.37
N SER A 251 14.28 19.09 5.08
CA SER A 251 13.66 20.04 4.14
C SER A 251 12.17 19.71 3.98
N LYS A 252 11.36 20.69 3.56
CA LYS A 252 9.93 20.49 3.34
C LYS A 252 9.61 19.32 2.38
N GLU A 253 10.51 19.04 1.44
CA GLU A 253 10.36 17.92 0.50
C GLU A 253 10.54 16.58 1.20
N ILE A 254 11.58 16.46 2.02
CA ILE A 254 11.85 15.25 2.80
C ILE A 254 10.74 15.02 3.82
N PHE A 255 10.32 16.06 4.55
CA PHE A 255 9.18 15.98 5.46
C PHE A 255 7.92 15.51 4.74
N PHE A 256 7.58 16.11 3.58
CA PHE A 256 6.39 15.71 2.83
C PHE A 256 6.43 14.24 2.41
N GLY A 257 7.55 13.75 1.86
CA GLY A 257 7.64 12.35 1.40
C GLY A 257 7.44 11.35 2.55
N PHE A 258 8.10 11.57 3.69
CA PHE A 258 7.92 10.71 4.87
C PHE A 258 6.55 10.85 5.51
N ALA A 259 6.02 12.07 5.64
CA ALA A 259 4.69 12.30 6.19
C ALA A 259 3.59 11.72 5.31
N PHE A 260 3.75 11.78 3.98
CA PHE A 260 2.85 11.13 3.03
C PHE A 260 2.86 9.62 3.24
N PHE A 261 4.05 9.02 3.30
CA PHE A 261 4.22 7.58 3.54
C PHE A 261 3.56 7.18 4.87
N LEU A 262 3.86 7.90 5.96
CA LEU A 262 3.27 7.65 7.27
C LEU A 262 1.74 7.78 7.25
N ALA A 263 1.21 8.89 6.75
CA ALA A 263 -0.23 9.16 6.74
C ALA A 263 -1.04 8.09 5.98
N THR A 264 -0.46 7.53 4.92
CA THR A 264 -1.13 6.55 4.06
C THR A 264 -0.91 5.11 4.50
N VAL A 265 0.20 4.79 5.16
CA VAL A 265 0.46 3.44 5.72
C VAL A 265 -0.11 3.27 7.14
N PHE A 266 -0.40 4.36 7.86
CA PHE A 266 -0.76 4.35 9.28
C PHE A 266 -1.85 3.33 9.64
N LEU A 267 -2.90 3.25 8.82
CA LEU A 267 -4.07 2.39 9.09
C LEU A 267 -3.79 0.89 8.98
N VAL A 268 -2.67 0.50 8.38
CA VAL A 268 -2.27 -0.89 8.15
C VAL A 268 -1.05 -1.30 8.97
N LEU A 269 -0.62 -0.46 9.92
CA LEU A 269 0.46 -0.74 10.88
C LEU A 269 0.01 -1.59 12.09
N GLN A 270 -1.16 -2.23 12.06
CA GLN A 270 -1.66 -3.10 13.14
C GLN A 270 -1.79 -2.41 14.52
N LEU A 271 -1.90 -1.08 14.57
CA LEU A 271 -2.35 -0.37 15.79
C LEU A 271 -3.78 -0.79 16.16
N LEU A 272 -4.58 -1.02 15.12
CA LEU A 272 -5.83 -1.75 15.15
C LEU A 272 -5.59 -3.03 14.34
N PRO A 273 -5.22 -4.16 14.98
CA PRO A 273 -4.92 -5.40 14.28
C PRO A 273 -6.08 -5.87 13.42
N VAL A 274 -5.79 -6.18 12.15
CA VAL A 274 -6.76 -6.73 11.20
C VAL A 274 -6.13 -7.91 10.49
N GLY A 275 -6.72 -9.09 10.70
CA GLY A 275 -6.27 -10.34 10.10
C GLY A 275 -5.01 -10.92 10.76
N GLN A 276 -4.48 -11.97 10.13
CA GLN A 276 -3.45 -12.86 10.68
C GLN A 276 -2.00 -12.43 10.36
N ALA A 277 -1.81 -11.33 9.63
CA ALA A 277 -0.50 -10.90 9.16
C ALA A 277 -0.13 -9.54 9.75
N ILE A 278 1.10 -9.40 10.24
CA ILE A 278 1.61 -8.13 10.77
C ILE A 278 1.80 -7.09 9.65
N MET A 279 2.03 -7.54 8.41
CA MET A 279 2.22 -6.71 7.23
C MET A 279 1.86 -7.48 5.95
N ALA A 280 1.76 -6.76 4.83
CA ALA A 280 1.63 -7.33 3.48
C ALA A 280 2.25 -6.38 2.44
N ASP A 281 2.80 -6.91 1.34
CA ASP A 281 3.48 -6.09 0.33
C ASP A 281 2.52 -5.07 -0.30
N ARG A 282 1.28 -5.51 -0.61
CA ARG A 282 0.20 -4.66 -1.16
C ARG A 282 -0.10 -3.38 -0.36
N TYR A 283 0.16 -3.38 0.94
CA TYR A 283 -0.13 -2.24 1.81
C TYR A 283 0.73 -0.99 1.52
N VAL A 284 1.84 -1.14 0.80
CA VAL A 284 2.70 -0.01 0.42
C VAL A 284 2.39 0.58 -0.96
N TYR A 285 1.33 0.16 -1.65
CA TYR A 285 1.03 0.65 -3.00
C TYR A 285 0.92 2.19 -3.06
N ILE A 286 -0.06 2.82 -2.39
CA ILE A 286 -0.10 4.29 -2.26
C ILE A 286 1.07 4.85 -1.43
N PRO A 287 1.40 4.31 -0.23
CA PRO A 287 2.48 4.86 0.58
C PRO A 287 3.81 5.04 -0.14
N SER A 288 4.16 4.09 -1.02
CA SER A 288 5.39 4.12 -1.81
C SER A 288 5.60 5.42 -2.58
N ILE A 289 4.54 6.13 -2.97
CA ILE A 289 4.58 7.43 -3.67
C ILE A 289 5.45 8.43 -2.92
N GLY A 290 5.32 8.47 -1.58
CA GLY A 290 6.13 9.35 -0.74
C GLY A 290 7.62 9.05 -0.88
N ILE A 291 8.01 7.78 -0.89
CA ILE A 291 9.42 7.35 -0.92
C ILE A 291 10.01 7.46 -2.33
N VAL A 292 9.27 7.07 -3.38
CA VAL A 292 9.75 7.23 -4.77
C VAL A 292 9.86 8.71 -5.16
N TYR A 293 9.01 9.58 -4.61
CA TYR A 293 9.17 11.03 -4.74
C TYR A 293 10.50 11.51 -4.13
N LEU A 294 10.86 11.04 -2.94
CA LEU A 294 12.13 11.40 -2.31
C LEU A 294 13.34 10.89 -3.11
N ALA A 295 13.29 9.65 -3.58
CA ALA A 295 14.33 9.07 -4.43
C ALA A 295 14.50 9.89 -5.71
N ALA A 296 13.39 10.28 -6.35
CA ALA A 296 13.39 11.09 -7.56
C ALA A 296 13.89 12.53 -7.33
N GLU A 297 13.47 13.18 -6.24
CA GLU A 297 13.93 14.51 -5.86
C GLU A 297 15.43 14.51 -5.51
N TRP A 298 15.91 13.47 -4.83
CA TRP A 298 17.33 13.27 -4.55
C TRP A 298 18.14 13.06 -5.83
N ALA A 299 17.70 12.16 -6.72
CA ALA A 299 18.35 11.93 -8.02
C ALA A 299 18.40 13.20 -8.88
N TRP A 300 17.31 13.97 -8.91
CA TRP A 300 17.23 15.23 -9.64
C TRP A 300 18.17 16.30 -9.07
N ARG A 301 18.23 16.46 -7.74
CA ARG A 301 19.16 17.37 -7.07
C ARG A 301 20.60 16.95 -7.27
N TRP A 302 20.89 15.66 -7.25
CA TRP A 302 22.22 15.14 -7.51
C TRP A 302 22.66 15.40 -8.96
N TYR A 303 21.75 15.27 -9.93
CA TYR A 303 22.03 15.56 -11.34
C TYR A 303 22.15 17.05 -11.66
N ARG A 304 21.32 17.92 -11.04
CA ARG A 304 21.30 19.38 -11.31
C ARG A 304 22.10 20.24 -10.32
N GLY A 305 22.24 19.80 -9.08
CA GLY A 305 22.73 20.56 -7.95
C GLY A 305 24.22 20.35 -7.69
N GLY A 306 25.06 21.06 -8.43
CA GLY A 306 26.32 21.59 -7.91
C GLY A 306 27.63 20.92 -8.35
N ASN A 307 28.56 21.75 -8.83
CA ASN A 307 30.03 21.64 -8.89
C ASN A 307 30.69 20.40 -9.54
N ILE A 308 29.94 19.41 -9.97
CA ILE A 308 30.50 18.22 -10.60
C ILE A 308 30.71 18.52 -12.09
N SER A 309 31.79 19.24 -12.39
CA SER A 309 32.26 19.53 -13.75
C SER A 309 32.79 18.30 -14.51
N ARG A 310 32.80 17.11 -13.88
CA ARG A 310 33.39 15.90 -14.47
C ARG A 310 32.32 14.99 -15.08
N SER A 311 32.41 14.81 -16.40
CA SER A 311 31.64 13.85 -17.21
C SER A 311 31.46 12.50 -16.51
N ASP A 312 32.51 12.00 -15.86
CA ASP A 312 32.57 10.68 -15.23
C ASP A 312 31.51 10.46 -14.15
N HIS A 313 31.14 11.50 -13.40
CA HIS A 313 30.14 11.36 -12.35
C HIS A 313 28.72 11.28 -12.93
N LYS A 314 28.43 12.06 -13.98
CA LYS A 314 27.14 11.97 -14.68
C LYS A 314 26.97 10.60 -15.33
N ALA A 315 28.04 10.06 -15.91
CA ALA A 315 28.07 8.69 -16.43
C ALA A 315 27.84 7.67 -15.31
N ALA A 316 28.56 7.76 -14.18
CA ALA A 316 28.37 6.87 -13.03
C ALA A 316 26.94 6.91 -12.47
N GLY A 317 26.31 8.09 -12.45
CA GLY A 317 24.91 8.24 -12.07
C GLY A 317 23.93 7.60 -13.01
N ALA A 318 24.11 7.83 -14.32
CA ALA A 318 23.28 7.21 -15.33
C ALA A 318 23.42 5.68 -15.31
N ILE A 319 24.63 5.16 -15.11
CA ILE A 319 24.90 3.74 -14.92
C ILE A 319 24.21 3.21 -13.67
N SER A 320 24.33 3.91 -12.53
CA SER A 320 23.70 3.51 -11.27
C SER A 320 22.17 3.50 -11.37
N ALA A 321 21.59 4.51 -12.02
CA ALA A 321 20.15 4.59 -12.28
C ALA A 321 19.70 3.48 -13.23
N GLY A 322 20.46 3.21 -14.30
CA GLY A 322 20.20 2.11 -15.22
C GLY A 322 20.26 0.75 -14.52
N ALA A 323 21.28 0.52 -13.68
CA ALA A 323 21.41 -0.68 -12.87
C ALA A 323 20.25 -0.85 -11.89
N LEU A 324 19.80 0.23 -11.24
CA LEU A 324 18.63 0.21 -10.36
C LEU A 324 17.35 -0.15 -11.12
N ILE A 325 17.13 0.44 -12.31
CA ILE A 325 15.97 0.11 -13.15
C ILE A 325 16.01 -1.36 -13.55
N VAL A 326 17.14 -1.86 -14.03
CA VAL A 326 17.29 -3.28 -14.40
C VAL A 326 17.05 -4.19 -13.20
N LEU A 327 17.60 -3.86 -12.03
CA LEU A 327 17.42 -4.63 -10.80
C LEU A 327 15.94 -4.67 -10.37
N LEU A 328 15.26 -3.52 -10.34
CA LEU A 328 13.84 -3.44 -9.97
C LEU A 328 12.96 -4.17 -10.99
N SER A 329 13.20 -4.00 -12.30
CA SER A 329 12.46 -4.73 -13.33
C SER A 329 12.69 -6.24 -13.27
N ALA A 330 13.93 -6.70 -13.05
CA ALA A 330 14.25 -8.11 -12.93
C ALA A 330 13.62 -8.74 -11.68
N THR A 331 13.69 -8.05 -10.53
CA THR A 331 13.05 -8.51 -9.29
C THR A 331 11.53 -8.49 -9.37
N THR A 332 10.94 -7.50 -10.03
CA THR A 332 9.50 -7.45 -10.33
C THR A 332 9.08 -8.62 -11.21
N TYR A 333 9.81 -8.89 -12.30
CA TYR A 333 9.52 -10.04 -13.17
C TYR A 333 9.62 -11.36 -12.40
N ALA A 334 10.70 -11.57 -11.63
CA ALA A 334 10.87 -12.77 -10.82
C ALA A 334 9.75 -12.91 -9.77
N ARG A 335 9.36 -11.80 -9.14
CA ARG A 335 8.26 -11.79 -8.17
C ARG A 335 6.93 -12.10 -8.84
N SER A 336 6.66 -11.63 -10.06
CA SER A 336 5.43 -11.96 -10.80
C SER A 336 5.31 -13.46 -11.08
N GLN A 337 6.43 -14.17 -11.30
CA GLN A 337 6.41 -15.63 -11.49
C GLN A 337 5.94 -16.38 -10.24
N VAL A 338 6.15 -15.83 -9.04
CA VAL A 338 5.65 -16.44 -7.79
C VAL A 338 4.13 -16.42 -7.72
N TRP A 339 3.51 -15.38 -8.28
CA TRP A 339 2.05 -15.19 -8.26
C TRP A 339 1.30 -15.97 -9.34
N LYS A 340 1.98 -16.80 -10.14
CA LYS A 340 1.39 -17.51 -11.28
C LYS A 340 0.31 -18.53 -10.88
N ASP A 341 0.49 -19.22 -9.76
CA ASP A 341 -0.44 -20.25 -9.27
C ASP A 341 -0.30 -20.48 -7.76
N SER A 342 -1.34 -21.07 -7.15
CA SER A 342 -1.41 -21.25 -5.70
C SER A 342 -0.27 -22.09 -5.12
N LEU A 343 0.18 -23.17 -5.79
CA LEU A 343 1.26 -23.98 -5.22
C LEU A 343 2.58 -23.21 -5.24
N THR A 344 2.89 -22.51 -6.33
CA THR A 344 4.10 -21.69 -6.42
C THR A 344 4.10 -20.60 -5.34
N LEU A 345 2.97 -19.91 -5.16
CA LEU A 345 2.82 -18.86 -4.16
C LEU A 345 3.00 -19.39 -2.73
N TRP A 346 2.33 -20.49 -2.38
CA TRP A 346 2.38 -21.00 -1.00
C TRP A 346 3.71 -21.73 -0.69
N ASN A 347 4.35 -22.34 -1.68
CA ASN A 347 5.72 -22.83 -1.53
C ASN A 347 6.71 -21.68 -1.25
N ASP A 348 6.57 -20.54 -1.94
CA ASP A 348 7.39 -19.36 -1.71
C ASP A 348 7.22 -18.82 -0.29
N VAL A 349 5.97 -18.72 0.20
CA VAL A 349 5.70 -18.30 1.59
C VAL A 349 6.32 -19.27 2.60
N ILE A 350 6.08 -20.59 2.45
CA ILE A 350 6.59 -21.60 3.38
C ILE A 350 8.12 -21.62 3.42
N SER A 351 8.79 -21.41 2.29
CA SER A 351 10.26 -21.34 2.23
C SER A 351 10.87 -20.14 2.97
N LYS A 352 10.07 -19.11 3.25
CA LYS A 352 10.49 -17.86 3.90
C LYS A 352 9.95 -17.71 5.32
N GLN A 353 8.80 -18.32 5.59
CA GLN A 353 8.01 -18.19 6.81
C GLN A 353 7.54 -19.58 7.23
N GLU A 354 8.44 -20.35 7.84
CA GLU A 354 8.17 -21.75 8.20
C GLU A 354 7.02 -21.92 9.20
N ASN A 355 6.73 -20.87 9.98
CA ASN A 355 5.66 -20.83 10.98
C ASN A 355 4.34 -20.25 10.44
N ALA A 356 4.22 -19.96 9.14
CA ALA A 356 2.98 -19.44 8.57
C ALA A 356 1.92 -20.54 8.41
N GLY A 357 1.15 -20.83 9.47
CA GLY A 357 0.11 -21.89 9.45
C GLY A 357 -0.90 -21.73 8.32
N VAL A 358 -1.28 -20.48 8.02
CA VAL A 358 -2.17 -20.13 6.89
C VAL A 358 -1.59 -20.58 5.55
N ALA A 359 -0.28 -20.53 5.35
CA ALA A 359 0.34 -20.92 4.08
C ALA A 359 0.21 -22.43 3.84
N TYR A 360 0.43 -23.26 4.87
CA TYR A 360 0.18 -24.70 4.81
C TYR A 360 -1.29 -25.01 4.54
N GLN A 361 -2.21 -24.35 5.26
CA GLN A 361 -3.65 -24.52 5.02
C GLN A 361 -4.02 -24.24 3.56
N LYS A 362 -3.54 -23.13 3.00
CA LYS A 362 -3.86 -22.74 1.62
C LYS A 362 -3.17 -23.61 0.58
N ARG A 363 -1.95 -24.11 0.85
CA ARG A 363 -1.29 -25.10 0.00
C ARG A 363 -2.02 -26.45 0.03
N GLY A 364 -2.50 -26.88 1.20
CA GLY A 364 -3.33 -28.08 1.36
C GLY A 364 -4.59 -28.02 0.50
N LEU A 365 -5.30 -26.88 0.50
CA LEU A 365 -6.45 -26.66 -0.40
C LEU A 365 -6.08 -26.77 -1.88
N ALA A 366 -4.91 -26.25 -2.26
CA ALA A 366 -4.40 -26.35 -3.63
C ALA A 366 -3.98 -27.78 -4.01
N TRP A 367 -3.55 -28.61 -3.06
CA TRP A 367 -3.33 -30.04 -3.29
C TRP A 367 -4.65 -30.81 -3.42
N THR A 368 -5.65 -30.48 -2.59
CA THR A 368 -7.00 -31.06 -2.68
C THR A 368 -7.62 -30.83 -4.06
N SER A 369 -7.50 -29.61 -4.61
CA SER A 369 -8.03 -29.32 -5.96
C SER A 369 -7.32 -30.09 -7.07
N ARG A 370 -6.12 -30.63 -6.81
CA ARG A 370 -5.37 -31.53 -7.71
C ARG A 370 -5.51 -33.01 -7.36
N ASN A 371 -6.43 -33.35 -6.44
CA ASN A 371 -6.68 -34.71 -5.97
C ASN A 371 -5.45 -35.41 -5.31
N ASN A 372 -4.48 -34.64 -4.81
CA ASN A 372 -3.32 -35.18 -4.08
C ASN A 372 -3.59 -35.11 -2.58
N LEU A 373 -4.36 -36.08 -2.08
CA LEU A 373 -4.84 -36.09 -0.70
C LEU A 373 -3.72 -36.32 0.33
N ASP A 374 -2.64 -37.03 -0.04
CA ASP A 374 -1.52 -37.28 0.86
C ASP A 374 -0.77 -35.99 1.21
N GLN A 375 -0.46 -35.17 0.20
CA GLN A 375 0.18 -33.87 0.43
C GLN A 375 -0.77 -32.90 1.13
N ALA A 376 -2.06 -32.93 0.77
CA ALA A 376 -3.08 -32.12 1.45
C ALA A 376 -3.17 -32.47 2.94
N PHE A 377 -3.19 -33.76 3.29
CA PHE A 377 -3.23 -34.22 4.68
C PHE A 377 -2.03 -33.72 5.47
N ARG A 378 -0.81 -33.88 4.93
CA ARG A 378 0.42 -33.38 5.58
C ARG A 378 0.38 -31.88 5.83
N ASP A 379 -0.04 -31.11 4.83
CA ASP A 379 -0.16 -29.65 4.95
C ASP A 379 -1.23 -29.25 5.97
N PHE A 380 -2.38 -29.90 5.99
CA PHE A 380 -3.41 -29.64 7.01
C PHE A 380 -2.95 -30.03 8.42
N SER A 381 -2.28 -31.18 8.59
CA SER A 381 -1.71 -31.58 9.87
C SER A 381 -0.69 -30.55 10.38
N LYS A 382 0.20 -30.06 9.49
CA LYS A 382 1.17 -29.03 9.87
C LYS A 382 0.51 -27.70 10.19
N ALA A 383 -0.54 -27.31 9.45
CA ALA A 383 -1.32 -26.11 9.75
C ALA A 383 -1.97 -26.19 11.14
N ILE A 384 -2.51 -27.35 11.52
CA ILE A 384 -3.10 -27.58 12.85
C ILE A 384 -2.03 -27.47 13.95
N GLU A 385 -0.87 -28.11 13.74
CA GLU A 385 0.27 -28.05 14.66
C GLU A 385 0.71 -26.60 14.93
N LEU A 386 0.79 -25.78 13.88
CA LEU A 386 1.16 -24.36 13.99
C LEU A 386 0.03 -23.52 14.61
N SER A 387 -1.24 -23.82 14.31
CA SER A 387 -2.39 -23.09 14.88
C SER A 387 -2.61 -23.34 16.37
N ALA A 388 -2.11 -24.46 16.91
CA ALA A 388 -2.15 -24.71 18.35
C ALA A 388 -1.15 -23.84 19.13
N VAL A 389 -0.25 -23.15 18.42
CA VAL A 389 0.78 -22.27 18.97
C VAL A 389 0.45 -20.79 18.74
N GLU A 390 -0.35 -20.45 17.72
CA GLU A 390 -0.85 -19.09 17.40
C GLU A 390 -2.01 -18.64 18.30
#